data_AF-A0A9C9DAB0-F1
#
_entry.id   AF-A0A9C9DAB0-F1
#
_cell.length_a   1.000
_cell.length_b   1.000
_cell.length_c   1.000
_cell.angle_alpha   90.00
_cell.angle_beta   90.00
_cell.angle_gamma   90.00
#
_symmetry.space_group_name_H-M   'P 1'
#
loop_
_entity.id
_entity.type
_entity.pdbx_description
1 polymer ?
#
loop_
_entity_poly.entity_id
_entity_poly.type
_entity_poly.pdbx_seq_one_letter_code
_entity_poly.pdbx_strand_id
1 'polypeptide(L)'
;MNEQTEQDQHTYRELLQLWQAENPIKTIKLQFLLASNAGLLGFYALAENNVVLLASGGALLNLVWTLSIGRTVLFQKAWKNKLDAISARHRDDPRFQCLDLRAAEESTPCWLRIVGGVSSRYYLLGAPAGLGLAWLILALRGIA
;
A
#
# COMPACT_ATOMS: atom_id res chain seq x y z
N MET A 1 5.41 34.15 17.43
CA MET A 1 4.93 32.80 17.08
C MET A 1 5.09 31.96 18.33
N ASN A 2 4.11 31.12 18.70
CA ASN A 2 4.18 30.33 19.94
C ASN A 2 5.19 29.19 19.73
N GLU A 3 6.09 28.91 20.69
CA GLU A 3 7.10 27.84 20.61
C GLU A 3 6.46 26.48 20.26
N GLN A 4 5.26 26.23 20.80
CA GLN A 4 4.50 25.02 20.51
C GLN A 4 4.03 24.93 19.05
N THR A 5 3.68 26.06 18.43
CA THR A 5 3.32 26.11 17.01
C THR A 5 4.53 25.83 16.12
N GLU A 6 5.72 26.29 16.51
CA GLU A 6 6.96 26.03 15.76
C GLU A 6 7.35 24.55 15.82
N GLN A 7 7.23 23.94 17.00
CA GLN A 7 7.48 22.51 17.19
C GLN A 7 6.48 21.64 16.42
N ASP A 8 5.20 22.01 16.45
CA ASP A 8 4.16 21.33 15.67
C ASP A 8 4.41 21.49 14.17
N GLN A 9 4.85 22.66 13.70
CA GLN A 9 5.18 22.90 12.30
C GLN A 9 6.38 22.05 11.84
N HIS A 10 7.42 21.93 12.66
CA HIS A 10 8.57 21.07 12.39
C HIS A 10 8.13 19.60 12.28
N THR A 11 7.42 19.11 13.30
CA THR A 11 6.90 17.74 13.35
C THR A 11 5.99 17.44 12.16
N TYR A 12 5.11 18.38 11.80
CA TYR A 12 4.20 18.23 10.66
C TYR A 12 4.97 18.09 9.35
N ARG A 13 6.01 18.92 9.12
CA ARG A 13 6.84 18.84 7.91
C ARG A 13 7.60 17.52 7.81
N GLU A 14 8.20 17.06 8.89
CA GLU A 14 8.90 15.77 8.92
C GLU A 14 7.95 14.60 8.62
N LEU A 15 6.79 14.57 9.29
CA LEU A 15 5.78 13.56 9.04
C LEU A 15 5.24 13.60 7.61
N LEU A 16 5.06 14.79 7.05
CA LEU A 16 4.61 14.98 5.67
C LEU A 16 5.65 14.44 4.68
N GLN A 17 6.93 14.71 4.90
CA GLN A 17 8.02 14.19 4.08
C GLN A 17 8.09 12.66 4.14
N LEU A 18 8.02 12.08 5.34
CA LEU A 18 7.98 10.62 5.53
C LEU A 18 6.77 9.99 4.82
N TRP A 19 5.60 10.61 4.94
CA TRP A 19 4.38 10.14 4.31
C TRP A 19 4.46 10.20 2.77
N GLN A 20 5.02 11.27 2.21
CA GLN A 20 5.23 11.44 0.77
C GLN A 20 6.25 10.43 0.21
N ALA A 21 7.36 10.23 0.90
CA ALA A 21 8.44 9.31 0.49
C ALA A 21 7.97 7.85 0.37
N GLU A 22 6.93 7.46 1.10
CA GLU A 22 6.42 6.09 1.10
C GLU A 22 5.48 5.79 -0.10
N ASN A 23 5.02 6.80 -0.85
CA ASN A 23 4.15 6.59 -2.02
C ASN A 23 4.86 5.92 -3.21
N PRO A 24 6.07 6.35 -3.62
CA PRO A 24 6.88 5.62 -4.60
C PRO A 24 7.19 4.18 -4.15
N ILE A 25 7.49 3.98 -2.86
CA ILE A 25 7.83 2.66 -2.30
C ILE A 25 6.68 1.67 -2.48
N LYS A 26 5.43 2.08 -2.21
CA LYS A 26 4.23 1.26 -2.46
C LYS A 26 4.12 0.81 -3.92
N THR A 27 4.33 1.74 -4.84
CA THR A 27 4.20 1.48 -6.28
C THR A 27 5.24 0.49 -6.75
N ILE A 28 6.49 0.69 -6.33
CA ILE A 28 7.60 -0.22 -6.62
C ILE A 28 7.32 -1.61 -6.04
N LYS A 29 6.89 -1.70 -4.77
CA LYS A 29 6.51 -2.97 -4.14
C LYS A 29 5.44 -3.71 -4.93
N LEU A 30 4.42 -3.01 -5.41
CA LEU A 30 3.36 -3.61 -6.22
C LEU A 30 3.86 -4.07 -7.60
N GLN A 31 4.70 -3.28 -8.27
CA GLN A 31 5.30 -3.66 -9.55
C GLN A 31 6.18 -4.90 -9.44
N PHE A 32 7.02 -4.97 -8.40
CA PHE A 32 7.85 -6.14 -8.12
C PHE A 32 7.00 -7.37 -7.79
N LEU A 33 5.91 -7.21 -7.02
CA LEU A 33 4.97 -8.29 -6.76
C LEU A 33 4.40 -8.87 -8.06
N LEU A 34 3.91 -8.01 -8.96
CA LEU A 34 3.33 -8.41 -10.23
C LEU A 34 4.37 -9.07 -11.14
N ALA A 35 5.56 -8.48 -11.27
CA ALA A 35 6.65 -9.02 -12.07
C ALA A 35 7.10 -10.40 -11.56
N SER A 36 7.23 -10.56 -10.23
CA SER A 36 7.62 -11.83 -9.61
C SER A 36 6.56 -12.90 -9.86
N ASN A 37 5.28 -12.57 -9.73
CA ASN A 37 4.20 -13.52 -9.98
C ASN A 37 4.07 -13.88 -11.47
N ALA A 38 4.31 -12.94 -12.40
CA ALA A 38 4.37 -13.25 -13.83
C ALA A 38 5.50 -14.24 -14.14
N GLY A 39 6.68 -14.05 -13.53
CA GLY A 39 7.79 -15.00 -13.63
C GLY A 39 7.43 -16.39 -13.07
N LEU A 40 6.81 -16.44 -11.88
CA LEU A 40 6.34 -17.69 -11.28
C LEU A 40 5.34 -18.43 -12.17
N LEU A 41 4.40 -17.72 -12.80
CA LEU A 41 3.46 -18.33 -13.75
C LEU A 41 4.18 -18.92 -14.98
N GLY A 42 5.21 -18.23 -15.47
CA GLY A 42 6.07 -18.77 -16.54
C GLY A 42 6.76 -20.07 -16.13
N PHE A 43 7.34 -20.12 -14.93
CA PHE A 43 7.93 -21.36 -14.41
C PHE A 43 6.88 -22.45 -14.15
N TYR A 44 5.69 -22.09 -13.67
CA TYR A 44 4.59 -23.02 -13.47
C TYR A 44 4.18 -23.71 -14.77
N ALA A 45 4.10 -22.96 -15.88
CA ALA A 45 3.76 -23.51 -17.19
C ALA A 45 4.81 -24.52 -17.72
N LEU A 46 6.06 -24.43 -17.24
CA LEU A 46 7.16 -25.33 -17.60
C LEU A 46 7.38 -26.44 -16.57
N ALA A 47 6.68 -26.41 -15.44
CA ALA A 47 6.89 -27.34 -14.34
C ALA A 47 6.11 -28.63 -14.60
N GLU A 48 6.77 -29.67 -15.11
CA GLU A 48 6.11 -30.97 -15.33
C GLU A 48 5.89 -31.73 -14.01
N ASN A 49 6.92 -31.86 -13.17
CA ASN A 49 6.85 -32.69 -11.94
C ASN A 49 6.93 -31.89 -10.62
N ASN A 50 7.15 -30.58 -10.68
CA ASN A 50 7.41 -29.74 -9.49
C ASN A 50 6.31 -28.69 -9.23
N VAL A 51 5.12 -28.92 -9.80
CA VAL A 51 3.95 -28.01 -9.73
C VAL A 51 3.60 -27.66 -8.28
N VAL A 52 3.56 -28.66 -7.39
CA VAL A 52 3.19 -28.46 -5.97
C VAL A 52 4.23 -27.62 -5.23
N LEU A 53 5.52 -27.91 -5.42
CA LEU A 53 6.59 -27.15 -4.79
C LEU A 53 6.57 -25.70 -5.27
N LEU A 54 6.41 -25.48 -6.58
CA LEU A 54 6.39 -24.15 -7.16
C LEU A 54 5.17 -23.34 -6.72
N ALA A 55 3.99 -23.97 -6.69
CA ALA A 55 2.77 -23.34 -6.21
C ALA A 55 2.85 -23.02 -4.71
N SER A 56 3.41 -23.91 -3.89
CA SER A 56 3.64 -23.67 -2.45
C SER A 56 4.63 -22.53 -2.23
N GLY A 57 5.71 -22.48 -3.01
CA GLY A 57 6.68 -21.38 -3.01
C GLY A 57 6.04 -20.05 -3.40
N GLY A 58 5.19 -20.05 -4.43
CA GLY A 58 4.40 -18.88 -4.83
C GLY A 58 3.48 -18.39 -3.72
N ALA A 59 2.79 -19.29 -3.01
CA ALA A 59 1.93 -18.94 -1.88
C ALA A 59 2.74 -18.31 -0.73
N LEU A 60 3.87 -18.92 -0.35
CA LEU A 60 4.74 -18.42 0.70
C LEU A 60 5.34 -17.05 0.35
N LEU A 61 5.81 -16.88 -0.89
CA LEU A 61 6.35 -15.61 -1.37
C LEU A 61 5.30 -14.49 -1.23
N ASN A 62 4.07 -14.75 -1.67
CA ASN A 62 2.97 -13.79 -1.60
C ASN A 62 2.54 -13.49 -0.15
N LEU A 63 2.64 -14.46 0.77
CA LEU A 63 2.42 -14.23 2.19
C LEU A 63 3.48 -13.26 2.77
N VAL A 64 4.76 -13.49 2.46
CA VAL A 64 5.86 -12.59 2.87
C VAL A 64 5.64 -11.18 2.31
N TRP A 65 5.25 -11.07 1.05
CA TRP A 65 4.89 -9.79 0.43
C TRP A 65 3.73 -9.09 1.12
N THR A 66 2.68 -9.84 1.49
CA THR A 66 1.51 -9.30 2.21
C THR A 66 1.95 -8.67 3.54
N LEU A 67 2.79 -9.36 4.30
CA LEU A 67 3.31 -8.85 5.58
C LEU A 67 4.22 -7.62 5.37
N SER A 68 5.09 -7.66 4.36
CA SER A 68 6.01 -6.55 4.03
C SER A 68 5.27 -5.28 3.59
N ILE A 69 4.24 -5.41 2.74
CA ILE A 69 3.40 -4.30 2.31
C ILE A 69 2.50 -3.84 3.46
N GLY A 70 1.99 -4.77 4.28
CA GLY A 70 1.17 -4.44 5.44
C GLY A 70 1.88 -3.54 6.45
N ARG A 71 3.17 -3.75 6.68
CA ARG A 71 3.99 -2.85 7.50
C ARG A 71 4.04 -1.43 6.94
N THR A 72 4.22 -1.26 5.63
CA THR A 72 4.19 0.05 4.96
C THR A 72 2.82 0.72 5.12
N VAL A 73 1.73 -0.01 4.86
CA VAL A 73 0.37 0.52 4.99
C VAL A 73 0.07 0.95 6.43
N LEU A 74 0.54 0.18 7.42
CA LEU A 74 0.41 0.51 8.84
C LEU A 74 1.09 1.83 9.19
N PHE A 75 2.36 2.01 8.81
CA PHE A 75 3.10 3.24 9.12
C PHE A 75 2.50 4.47 8.44
N GLN A 76 2.07 4.36 7.20
CA GLN A 76 1.40 5.48 6.54
C GLN A 76 0.10 5.86 7.21
N LYS A 77 -0.68 4.89 7.67
CA LYS A 77 -1.89 5.19 8.44
C LYS A 77 -1.53 5.87 9.77
N ALA A 78 -0.50 5.39 10.46
CA ALA A 78 -0.05 5.99 11.71
C ALA A 78 0.46 7.44 11.52
N TRP A 79 1.26 7.70 10.49
CA TRP A 79 1.75 9.05 10.17
C TRP A 79 0.62 9.97 9.73
N LYS A 80 -0.29 9.49 8.86
CA LYS A 80 -1.47 10.26 8.45
C LYS A 80 -2.34 10.64 9.64
N ASN A 81 -2.62 9.71 10.55
CA ASN A 81 -3.39 10.00 11.76
C ASN A 81 -2.72 11.10 12.62
N LYS A 82 -1.38 11.10 12.71
CA LYS A 82 -0.64 12.15 13.44
C LYS A 82 -0.72 13.49 12.71
N LEU A 83 -0.57 13.51 11.39
CA LEU A 83 -0.74 14.72 10.56
C LEU A 83 -2.14 15.31 10.72
N ASP A 84 -3.18 14.47 10.65
CA ASP A 84 -4.58 14.86 10.82
C ASP A 84 -4.83 15.42 12.24
N ALA A 85 -4.20 14.84 13.27
CA ALA A 85 -4.29 15.34 14.64
C ALA A 85 -3.63 16.71 14.83
N ILE A 86 -2.49 16.97 14.19
CA ILE A 86 -1.83 18.29 14.23
C ILE A 86 -2.66 19.31 13.42
N SER A 87 -3.13 18.92 12.24
CA SER A 87 -4.00 19.75 11.39
C SER A 87 -5.29 20.16 12.09
N ALA A 88 -5.91 19.24 12.85
CA ALA A 88 -7.12 19.54 13.61
C ALA A 88 -6.89 20.54 14.75
N ARG A 89 -5.69 20.57 15.36
CA ARG A 89 -5.34 21.54 16.40
C ARG A 89 -5.11 22.94 15.84
N HIS A 90 -4.59 23.04 14.63
CA HIS A 90 -4.28 24.31 13.95
C HIS A 90 -5.20 24.52 12.75
N ARG A 91 -6.52 24.44 12.99
CA ARG A 91 -7.53 24.44 11.91
C ARG A 91 -7.53 25.73 11.09
N ASP A 92 -7.30 26.85 11.75
CA ASP A 92 -7.33 28.19 11.14
C ASP A 92 -5.99 28.58 10.49
N ASP A 93 -4.95 27.76 10.65
CA ASP A 93 -3.63 28.03 10.09
C ASP A 93 -3.43 27.27 8.76
N PRO A 94 -3.32 27.99 7.63
CA PRO A 94 -3.22 27.36 6.30
C PRO A 94 -1.97 26.49 6.14
N ARG A 95 -0.93 26.68 6.96
CA ARG A 95 0.29 25.87 6.92
C ARG A 95 0.04 24.40 7.26
N PHE A 96 -1.02 24.11 8.02
CA PHE A 96 -1.39 22.75 8.43
C PHE A 96 -2.56 22.16 7.63
N GLN A 97 -3.08 22.89 6.63
CA GLN A 97 -4.20 22.46 5.78
C GLN A 97 -3.78 21.96 4.39
N CYS A 98 -2.48 21.74 4.16
CA CYS A 98 -1.97 21.35 2.83
C CYS A 98 -2.44 19.97 2.34
N LEU A 99 -3.04 19.16 3.23
CA LEU A 99 -3.59 17.84 2.93
C LEU A 99 -5.12 17.82 2.80
N ASP A 100 -5.78 18.98 2.68
CA ASP A 100 -7.23 19.00 2.49
C ASP A 100 -7.60 18.47 1.10
N LEU A 101 -7.92 17.17 1.07
CA LEU A 101 -8.23 16.41 -0.14
C LEU A 101 -9.66 16.69 -0.64
N ARG A 102 -10.53 17.33 0.14
CA ARG A 102 -11.94 17.53 -0.22
C ARG A 102 -12.10 18.41 -1.45
N ALA A 103 -11.37 19.52 -1.50
CA ALA A 103 -11.37 20.41 -2.66
C ALA A 103 -10.81 19.75 -3.93
N ALA A 104 -9.82 18.85 -3.77
CA ALA A 104 -9.25 18.09 -4.87
C ALA A 104 -10.20 16.99 -5.37
N GLU A 105 -10.90 16.30 -4.46
CA GLU A 105 -11.92 15.30 -4.81
C GLU A 105 -13.09 15.93 -5.56
N GLU A 106 -13.58 17.09 -5.10
CA GLU A 106 -14.69 17.84 -5.72
C GLU A 106 -14.38 18.38 -7.11
N SER A 107 -13.11 18.63 -7.44
CA SER A 107 -12.67 19.05 -8.78
C SER A 107 -12.32 17.89 -9.72
N THR A 108 -12.27 16.65 -9.21
CA THR A 108 -11.87 15.47 -9.98
C THR A 108 -13.04 14.87 -10.81
N PRO A 109 -12.82 14.44 -12.07
CA PRO A 109 -13.83 13.76 -12.90
C PRO A 109 -14.45 12.52 -12.24
N CYS A 110 -15.74 12.26 -12.51
CA CYS A 110 -16.50 11.16 -11.88
C CYS A 110 -15.85 9.78 -12.02
N TRP A 111 -15.31 9.46 -13.20
CA TRP A 111 -14.63 8.17 -13.42
C TRP A 111 -13.37 8.01 -12.55
N LEU A 112 -12.61 9.08 -12.32
CA LEU A 112 -11.44 9.09 -11.44
C LEU A 112 -11.83 8.95 -9.97
N ARG A 113 -13.00 9.46 -9.56
CA ARG A 113 -13.53 9.22 -8.21
C ARG A 113 -13.90 7.76 -7.98
N ILE A 114 -14.39 7.08 -9.01
CA ILE A 114 -14.72 5.64 -8.92
C ILE A 114 -13.43 4.80 -8.87
N VAL A 115 -12.52 5.02 -9.81
CA VAL A 115 -11.26 4.26 -9.89
C VAL A 115 -10.32 4.60 -8.72
N GLY A 116 -10.18 5.88 -8.38
CA GLY A 116 -9.34 6.38 -7.30
C GLY A 116 -9.97 6.30 -5.91
N GLY A 117 -11.30 6.13 -5.81
CA GLY A 117 -12.02 6.02 -4.54
C GLY A 117 -11.80 4.69 -3.82
N VAL A 118 -11.29 3.68 -4.52
CA VAL A 118 -10.88 2.42 -3.87
C VAL A 118 -9.60 2.68 -3.10
N SER A 119 -9.70 2.61 -1.77
CA SER A 119 -8.57 2.87 -0.88
C SER A 119 -7.37 2.02 -1.27
N SER A 120 -6.21 2.67 -1.44
CA SER A 120 -4.95 2.02 -1.81
C SER A 120 -4.59 0.80 -0.94
N ARG A 121 -5.09 0.77 0.31
CA ARG A 121 -4.91 -0.36 1.23
C ARG A 121 -5.44 -1.68 0.66
N TYR A 122 -6.56 -1.65 -0.07
CA TYR A 122 -7.20 -2.84 -0.60
C TYR A 122 -6.39 -3.42 -1.76
N TYR A 123 -5.87 -2.59 -2.65
CA TYR A 123 -4.97 -3.07 -3.70
C TYR A 123 -3.63 -3.56 -3.14
N LEU A 124 -3.05 -2.80 -2.21
CA LEU A 124 -1.72 -3.11 -1.68
C LEU A 124 -1.67 -4.37 -0.81
N LEU A 125 -2.70 -4.62 0.00
CA LEU A 125 -2.79 -5.83 0.82
C LEU A 125 -3.53 -6.95 0.10
N GLY A 126 -4.56 -6.61 -0.66
CA GLY A 126 -5.42 -7.59 -1.34
C GLY A 126 -4.74 -8.26 -2.51
N ALA A 127 -3.91 -7.56 -3.29
CA ALA A 127 -3.19 -8.17 -4.41
C ALA A 127 -2.27 -9.32 -3.96
N PRO A 128 -1.31 -9.13 -3.02
CA PRO A 128 -0.46 -10.23 -2.59
C PRO A 128 -1.25 -11.31 -1.85
N ALA A 129 -2.24 -10.95 -1.01
CA ALA A 129 -3.05 -11.95 -0.34
C ALA A 129 -3.87 -12.82 -1.32
N GLY A 130 -4.51 -12.19 -2.31
CA GLY A 130 -5.29 -12.87 -3.34
C GLY A 130 -4.43 -13.76 -4.24
N LEU A 131 -3.25 -13.29 -4.65
CA LEU A 131 -2.29 -14.10 -5.39
C LEU A 131 -1.78 -15.27 -4.55
N GLY A 132 -1.49 -15.05 -3.27
CA GLY A 132 -1.09 -16.12 -2.35
C GLY A 132 -2.16 -17.19 -2.19
N LEU A 133 -3.44 -16.80 -2.08
CA LEU A 133 -4.57 -17.72 -2.07
C LEU A 133 -4.70 -18.48 -3.38
N ALA A 134 -4.55 -17.82 -4.53
CA ALA A 134 -4.60 -18.48 -5.83
C ALA A 134 -3.50 -19.55 -5.96
N TRP A 135 -2.27 -19.23 -5.54
CA TRP A 135 -1.17 -20.19 -5.50
C TRP A 135 -1.42 -21.35 -4.54
N LEU A 136 -1.99 -21.08 -3.36
CA LEU A 136 -2.33 -22.12 -2.40
C LEU A 136 -3.38 -23.09 -2.98
N ILE A 137 -4.40 -22.57 -3.68
CA ILE A 137 -5.41 -23.40 -4.35
C ILE A 137 -4.75 -24.28 -5.42
N LEU A 138 -3.81 -23.76 -6.20
CA LEU A 138 -3.06 -24.54 -7.19
C LEU A 138 -2.21 -25.64 -6.52
N ALA A 139 -1.56 -25.33 -5.40
CA ALA A 139 -0.77 -26.30 -4.65
C ALA A 139 -1.66 -27.44 -4.12
N LEU A 140 -2.81 -27.12 -3.53
CA LEU A 140 -3.77 -28.10 -3.03
C LEU A 140 -4.33 -28.99 -4.14
N ARG A 141 -4.59 -28.43 -5.33
CA ARG A 141 -5.02 -29.21 -6.50
C ARG A 141 -3.95 -30.16 -7.02
N GLY A 142 -2.67 -29.85 -6.88
CA GLY A 142 -1.60 -30.75 -7.28
C GLY A 142 -1.33 -31.89 -6.28
N ILE A 143 -1.93 -31.84 -5.09
CA ILE A 143 -1.84 -32.88 -4.06
C ILE A 143 -2.99 -33.89 -4.17
N ALA A 144 -4.15 -33.47 -4.70
CA ALA A 144 -5.35 -34.28 -4.89
C ALA A 144 -5.29 -35.08 -6.21
#